data_AF-A0A060Z6D5-F1
#
_entry.id   AF-A0A060Z6D5-F1
#
_cell.length_a   1.000
_cell.length_b   1.000
_cell.length_c   1.000
_cell.angle_alpha   90.00
_cell.angle_beta   90.00
_cell.angle_gamma   90.00
#
_symmetry.space_group_name_H-M   'P 1'
#
loop_
_entity.id
_entity.type
_entity.pdbx_description
1 polymer ?
#
loop_
_entity_poly.entity_id
_entity_poly.type
_entity_poly.pdbx_seq_one_letter_code
_entity_poly.pdbx_strand_id
1 'polypeptide(L)'
;MSFSKLFKDLGLSPRAVSTAFGSRVNLAICMQGTTGPDTSTVYVDMKSLRHDRVRLVERGAPQSLPLMESGKILPGVRVIIVNPETRGPLGDSHLGEIWINSPHSASGYYAIYGEESLQADHFNTKLSFGDPTTLWARTGYLGFVKRTELLDAAGGQWLGLVRAM
;
A
#
# COMPACT_ATOMS: atom_id res chain seq x y z
N MET A 1 25.67 -2.38 2.39
CA MET A 1 25.70 -3.07 3.69
C MET A 1 24.41 -2.69 4.42
N SER A 2 23.63 -3.62 4.97
CA SER A 2 22.35 -3.29 5.65
C SER A 2 22.61 -2.75 7.05
N PHE A 3 21.82 -1.77 7.50
CA PHE A 3 21.90 -1.16 8.84
C PHE A 3 21.91 -2.23 9.95
N SER A 4 20.98 -3.18 9.91
CA SER A 4 20.91 -4.25 10.91
C SER A 4 22.15 -5.17 10.91
N LYS A 5 22.84 -5.29 9.77
CA LYS A 5 24.10 -6.04 9.69
C LYS A 5 25.26 -5.30 10.36
N LEU A 6 25.27 -3.97 10.27
CA LEU A 6 26.31 -3.13 10.86
C LEU A 6 26.23 -3.13 12.40
N PHE A 7 25.01 -3.14 12.95
CA PHE A 7 24.76 -3.09 14.40
C PHE A 7 24.50 -4.46 15.04
N LYS A 8 24.70 -5.55 14.29
CA LYS A 8 24.45 -6.92 14.77
C LYS A 8 25.26 -7.23 16.04
N ASP A 9 26.54 -6.84 16.05
CA ASP A 9 27.45 -7.14 17.17
C ASP A 9 27.15 -6.30 18.42
N LEU A 10 26.34 -5.25 18.28
CA LEU A 10 25.79 -4.46 19.39
C LEU A 10 24.44 -5.00 19.88
N GLY A 11 24.00 -6.16 19.38
CA GLY A 11 22.76 -6.83 19.81
C GLY A 11 21.50 -6.32 19.12
N LEU A 12 21.62 -5.49 18.06
CA LEU A 12 20.44 -5.01 17.34
C LEU A 12 19.77 -6.17 16.59
N SER A 13 18.56 -6.51 17.00
CA SER A 13 17.73 -7.47 16.29
C SER A 13 17.41 -6.95 14.88
N PRO A 14 17.53 -7.79 13.82
CA PRO A 14 17.10 -7.41 12.48
C PRO A 14 15.64 -6.96 12.41
N ARG A 15 14.79 -7.45 13.32
CA ARG A 15 13.37 -7.09 13.44
C ARG A 15 13.11 -5.76 14.17
N ALA A 16 14.14 -5.14 14.73
CA ALA A 16 14.02 -3.79 15.30
C ALA A 16 13.79 -2.73 14.21
N VAL A 17 14.11 -3.06 12.95
CA VAL A 17 13.82 -2.22 11.79
C VAL A 17 12.60 -2.81 11.09
N SER A 18 11.54 -2.02 10.98
CA SER A 18 10.28 -2.40 10.35
C SER A 18 9.88 -1.39 9.29
N THR A 19 9.26 -1.87 8.20
CA THR A 19 8.61 -0.96 7.27
C THR A 19 7.23 -0.56 7.79
N ALA A 20 6.86 0.69 7.52
CA ALA A 20 5.52 1.19 7.73
C ALA A 20 5.17 2.13 6.58
N PHE A 21 3.90 2.17 6.21
CA PHE A 21 3.38 3.08 5.21
C PHE A 21 2.15 3.80 5.75
N GLY A 22 2.21 5.11 5.60
CA GLY A 22 1.12 6.04 5.84
C GLY A 22 1.17 7.14 4.79
N SER A 23 0.15 7.98 4.82
CA SER A 23 -0.04 9.12 3.94
C SER A 23 -0.64 10.28 4.74
N ARG A 24 -0.77 11.45 4.11
CA ARG A 24 -1.43 12.60 4.74
C ARG A 24 -2.89 12.33 5.11
N VAL A 25 -3.55 11.42 4.39
CA VAL A 25 -4.95 11.08 4.63
C VAL A 25 -5.14 9.98 5.68
N ASN A 26 -4.09 9.22 5.99
CA ASN A 26 -4.10 8.20 7.04
C ASN A 26 -2.66 7.82 7.41
N LEU A 27 -2.31 8.04 8.68
CA LEU A 27 -0.94 7.87 9.17
C LEU A 27 -0.48 6.41 9.27
N ALA A 28 -1.41 5.45 9.26
CA ALA A 28 -1.11 4.04 9.55
C ALA A 28 -1.93 3.12 8.62
N ILE A 29 -1.46 2.95 7.38
CA ILE A 29 -2.12 2.09 6.38
C ILE A 29 -1.63 0.65 6.53
N CYS A 30 -0.31 0.44 6.52
CA CYS A 30 0.28 -0.88 6.71
C CYS A 30 1.61 -0.81 7.46
N MET A 31 1.98 -1.93 8.09
CA MET A 31 3.23 -2.06 8.85
C MET A 31 3.72 -3.51 8.82
N GLN A 32 5.03 -3.69 8.88
CA GLN A 32 5.65 -4.96 9.25
C GLN A 32 5.47 -5.21 10.75
N GLY A 33 4.54 -6.10 11.11
CA GLY A 33 4.33 -6.50 12.49
C GLY A 33 5.52 -7.29 13.05
N THR A 34 5.67 -7.29 14.38
CA THR A 34 6.75 -7.99 15.09
C THR A 34 6.61 -9.51 15.10
N THR A 35 5.39 -10.00 14.90
CA THR A 35 5.01 -11.43 14.90
C THR A 35 4.71 -11.98 13.51
N GLY A 36 4.72 -11.13 12.49
CA GLY A 36 4.45 -11.50 11.10
C GLY A 36 5.69 -12.01 10.35
N PRO A 37 5.51 -12.49 9.11
CA PRO A 37 6.63 -12.77 8.21
C PRO A 37 7.46 -11.51 7.98
N ASP A 38 8.76 -11.69 7.73
CA ASP A 38 9.62 -10.57 7.34
C ASP A 38 9.15 -10.00 5.99
N THR A 39 9.20 -8.67 5.83
CA THR A 39 8.85 -8.03 4.56
C THR A 39 9.76 -8.53 3.45
N SER A 40 9.17 -8.91 2.32
CA SER A 40 9.92 -9.44 1.19
C SER A 40 10.14 -8.37 0.12
N THR A 41 11.28 -8.45 -0.57
CA THR A 41 11.47 -7.74 -1.84
C THR A 41 10.75 -8.52 -2.92
N VAL A 42 9.83 -7.86 -3.62
CA VAL A 42 9.20 -8.40 -4.83
C VAL A 42 9.92 -7.86 -6.05
N TYR A 43 9.96 -8.65 -7.11
CA TYR A 43 10.57 -8.24 -8.38
C TYR A 43 9.45 -8.13 -9.41
N VAL A 44 9.35 -6.97 -10.05
CA VAL A 44 8.34 -6.70 -11.09
C VAL A 44 9.01 -6.44 -12.42
N ASP A 45 8.37 -6.85 -13.52
CA ASP A 45 8.82 -6.53 -14.87
C ASP A 45 8.65 -5.03 -15.14
N MET A 46 9.76 -4.32 -15.38
CA MET A 46 9.76 -2.88 -15.58
C MET A 46 8.98 -2.46 -16.83
N LYS A 47 8.94 -3.30 -17.88
CA LYS A 47 8.15 -3.01 -19.08
C LYS A 47 6.66 -3.00 -18.78
N SER A 48 6.16 -4.00 -18.07
CA SER A 48 4.77 -4.10 -17.66
C SER A 48 4.40 -2.91 -16.76
N LEU A 49 5.28 -2.57 -15.80
CA LEU A 49 5.02 -1.48 -14.85
C LEU A 49 4.86 -0.12 -15.53
N ARG A 50 5.58 0.14 -16.62
CA ARG A 50 5.44 1.37 -17.43
C ARG A 50 4.10 1.49 -18.15
N HIS A 51 3.33 0.42 -18.24
CA HIS A 51 2.00 0.38 -18.85
C HIS A 51 0.92 0.11 -17.80
N ASP A 52 1.17 0.51 -16.55
CA ASP A 52 0.29 0.33 -15.40
C ASP A 52 -0.11 -1.13 -15.12
N ARG A 53 0.77 -2.07 -15.48
CA ARG A 53 0.58 -3.51 -15.23
C ARG A 53 1.62 -4.03 -14.25
N VAL A 54 1.16 -4.89 -13.35
CA VAL A 54 2.01 -5.57 -12.40
C VAL A 54 2.21 -7.00 -12.86
N ARG A 55 3.46 -7.35 -13.16
CA ARG A 55 3.87 -8.72 -13.46
C ARG A 55 5.04 -9.08 -12.56
N LEU A 56 4.82 -10.01 -11.65
CA LEU A 56 5.90 -10.56 -10.82
C LEU A 56 6.85 -11.39 -11.68
N VAL A 57 8.14 -11.23 -11.43
CA VAL A 57 9.23 -11.96 -12.06
C VAL A 57 10.20 -12.47 -11.01
N GLU A 58 11.10 -13.36 -11.39
CA GLU A 58 12.15 -13.83 -10.49
C GLU A 58 13.25 -12.79 -10.31
N ARG A 59 13.97 -12.90 -9.19
CA ARG A 59 15.16 -12.11 -8.94
C ARG A 59 16.21 -12.35 -10.03
N GLY A 60 16.69 -11.28 -10.66
CA GLY A 60 17.70 -11.35 -11.71
C GLY A 60 17.14 -11.57 -13.11
N ALA A 61 15.82 -11.66 -13.27
CA ALA A 61 15.20 -11.63 -14.59
C ALA A 61 15.55 -10.33 -15.34
N PRO A 62 15.67 -10.37 -16.68
CA PRO A 62 15.91 -9.17 -17.48
C PRO A 62 14.86 -8.10 -17.18
N GLN A 63 15.29 -6.86 -16.93
CA GLN A 63 14.41 -5.73 -16.61
C GLN A 63 13.57 -5.90 -15.34
N SER A 64 13.98 -6.79 -14.43
CA SER A 64 13.37 -6.87 -13.10
C SER A 64 13.69 -5.61 -12.28
N LEU A 65 12.65 -5.04 -11.67
CA LEU A 65 12.74 -3.94 -10.73
C LEU A 65 12.42 -4.46 -9.32
N PRO A 66 13.34 -4.35 -8.35
CA PRO A 66 13.04 -4.68 -6.96
C PRO A 66 12.15 -3.62 -6.32
N LEU A 67 11.02 -4.03 -5.75
CA LEU A 67 10.16 -3.21 -4.90
C LEU A 67 10.07 -3.84 -3.51
N MET A 68 10.11 -3.02 -2.46
CA MET A 68 9.99 -3.51 -1.10
C MET A 68 8.52 -3.51 -0.67
N GLU A 69 8.06 -4.62 -0.08
CA GLU A 69 6.75 -4.67 0.55
C GLU A 69 6.64 -3.63 1.67
N SER A 70 5.55 -2.86 1.66
CA SER A 70 5.28 -1.81 2.63
C SER A 70 4.78 -2.37 3.97
N GLY A 71 4.24 -3.59 3.96
CA GLY A 71 3.79 -4.31 5.16
C GLY A 71 2.37 -4.89 5.03
N LYS A 72 1.86 -5.45 6.13
CA LYS A 72 0.47 -5.93 6.23
C LYS A 72 -0.46 -4.75 6.50
N ILE A 73 -1.55 -4.72 5.77
CA ILE A 73 -2.65 -3.76 5.99
C ILE A 73 -3.15 -3.91 7.44
N LEU A 74 -3.22 -2.79 8.16
CA LEU A 74 -3.61 -2.79 9.56
C LEU A 74 -5.10 -3.14 9.75
N PRO A 75 -5.49 -3.72 10.89
CA PRO A 75 -6.89 -3.99 11.21
C PRO A 75 -7.76 -2.72 11.08
N GLY A 76 -8.95 -2.86 10.51
CA GLY A 76 -9.87 -1.74 10.28
C GLY A 76 -9.52 -0.84 9.11
N VAL A 77 -8.40 -1.06 8.42
CA VAL A 77 -8.07 -0.38 7.16
C VAL A 77 -8.51 -1.25 5.99
N ARG A 78 -9.38 -0.71 5.15
CA ARG A 78 -9.71 -1.29 3.84
C ARG A 78 -8.89 -0.57 2.78
N VAL A 79 -8.31 -1.32 1.85
CA VAL A 79 -7.50 -0.80 0.74
C VAL A 79 -8.11 -1.27 -0.57
N ILE A 80 -8.13 -0.39 -1.57
CA ILE A 80 -8.52 -0.71 -2.94
C ILE A 80 -7.57 0.00 -3.90
N ILE A 81 -7.24 -0.67 -5.01
CA ILE A 81 -6.40 -0.10 -6.07
C ILE A 81 -7.34 0.46 -7.14
N VAL A 82 -7.15 1.72 -7.51
CA VAL A 82 -8.11 2.48 -8.33
C VAL A 82 -7.38 3.16 -9.48
N ASN A 83 -8.01 3.18 -10.66
CA ASN A 83 -7.56 4.06 -11.73
C ASN A 83 -7.96 5.51 -11.35
N PRO A 84 -6.99 6.44 -11.17
CA PRO A 84 -7.29 7.79 -10.69
C PRO A 84 -8.13 8.63 -11.66
N GLU A 85 -8.12 8.29 -12.96
CA GLU A 85 -8.88 9.00 -14.01
C GLU A 85 -10.33 8.51 -14.06
N THR A 86 -10.55 7.19 -14.09
CA THR A 86 -11.90 6.60 -14.21
C THR A 86 -12.59 6.39 -12.88
N ARG A 87 -11.85 6.50 -11.76
CA ARG A 87 -12.27 6.19 -10.38
C ARG A 87 -12.79 4.74 -10.23
N GLY A 88 -12.43 3.86 -11.17
CA GLY A 88 -12.84 2.47 -11.19
C GLY A 88 -11.83 1.58 -10.47
N PRO A 89 -12.26 0.62 -9.64
CA PRO A 89 -11.36 -0.35 -9.03
C PRO A 89 -10.65 -1.20 -10.09
N LEU A 90 -9.40 -1.53 -9.80
CA LEU A 90 -8.51 -2.31 -10.63
C LEU A 90 -8.29 -3.70 -10.03
N GLY A 91 -8.00 -4.68 -10.90
CA GLY A 91 -7.67 -6.03 -10.48
C GLY A 91 -6.22 -6.17 -10.01
N ASP A 92 -5.89 -7.33 -9.45
CA ASP A 92 -4.60 -7.62 -8.79
C ASP A 92 -3.36 -7.43 -9.69
N SER A 93 -3.51 -7.48 -11.02
CA SER A 93 -2.41 -7.36 -12.00
C SER A 93 -2.21 -5.95 -12.55
N HIS A 94 -2.79 -4.95 -11.90
CA HIS A 94 -2.73 -3.55 -12.32
C HIS A 94 -2.06 -2.69 -11.26
N LEU A 95 -1.31 -1.71 -11.73
CA LEU A 95 -0.83 -0.60 -10.91
C LEU A 95 -1.91 0.47 -10.89
N GLY A 96 -2.18 1.04 -9.72
CA GLY A 96 -3.13 2.14 -9.60
C GLY A 96 -2.94 2.93 -8.32
N GLU A 97 -3.76 3.95 -8.13
CA GLU A 97 -3.76 4.74 -6.92
C GLU A 97 -4.29 3.91 -5.75
N ILE A 98 -3.58 3.97 -4.63
CA ILE A 98 -3.99 3.32 -3.39
C ILE A 98 -5.05 4.21 -2.74
N TRP A 99 -6.27 3.70 -2.66
CA TRP A 99 -7.36 4.34 -1.93
C TRP A 99 -7.68 3.55 -0.68
N ILE A 100 -8.10 4.26 0.36
CA ILE A 100 -8.33 3.66 1.67
C ILE A 100 -9.67 4.06 2.27
N ASN A 101 -10.26 3.17 3.04
CA ASN A 101 -11.38 3.44 3.92
C ASN A 101 -11.04 2.92 5.31
N SER A 102 -11.05 3.79 6.31
CA SER A 102 -10.65 3.46 7.67
C SER A 102 -11.28 4.45 8.66
N PRO A 103 -11.63 4.02 9.88
CA PRO A 103 -12.02 4.94 10.95
C PRO A 103 -10.87 5.85 11.41
N HIS A 104 -9.62 5.56 11.00
CA HIS A 104 -8.43 6.33 11.34
C HIS A 104 -8.02 7.33 10.24
N SER A 105 -8.79 7.45 9.17
CA SER A 105 -8.52 8.44 8.12
C SER A 105 -8.79 9.86 8.65
N ALA A 106 -7.96 10.80 8.24
CA ALA A 106 -8.20 12.21 8.49
C ALA A 106 -9.50 12.66 7.78
N SER A 107 -10.17 13.68 8.32
CA SER A 107 -11.45 14.17 7.80
C SER A 107 -11.31 15.32 6.80
N GLY A 108 -10.11 15.87 6.62
CA GLY A 108 -9.88 17.06 5.80
C GLY A 108 -8.50 17.67 6.02
N TYR A 109 -8.13 18.59 5.13
CA TYR A 109 -7.03 19.52 5.36
C TYR A 109 -7.57 20.78 6.03
N TYR A 110 -6.84 21.32 7.00
CA TYR A 110 -7.15 22.65 7.51
C TYR A 110 -6.78 23.69 6.43
N ALA A 111 -7.76 24.48 5.99
CA ALA A 111 -7.56 25.57 5.02
C ALA A 111 -8.17 26.87 5.57
N ILE A 112 -7.44 27.98 5.44
CA ILE A 112 -7.84 29.31 5.94
C ILE A 112 -8.94 29.93 5.05
N TYR A 113 -8.95 29.56 3.76
CA TYR A 113 -9.95 29.99 2.79
C TYR A 113 -10.68 28.73 2.27
N GLY A 114 -12.01 28.79 2.15
CA GLY A 114 -12.90 27.66 1.95
C GLY A 114 -12.63 26.82 0.69
N GLU A 115 -11.76 25.82 0.81
CA GLU A 115 -11.47 24.80 -0.19
C GLU A 115 -12.18 23.46 0.13
N GLU A 116 -13.47 23.52 0.46
CA GLU A 116 -14.26 22.32 0.82
C GLU A 116 -14.33 21.29 -0.32
N SER A 117 -14.32 21.75 -1.57
CA SER A 117 -14.32 20.87 -2.75
C SER A 117 -13.05 20.02 -2.87
N LEU A 118 -11.88 20.60 -2.59
CA LEU A 118 -10.59 19.90 -2.60
C LEU A 118 -10.48 18.90 -1.44
N GLN A 119 -11.16 19.14 -0.32
CA GLN A 119 -11.27 18.17 0.76
C GLN A 119 -12.16 16.99 0.36
N ALA A 120 -13.33 17.26 -0.24
CA ALA A 120 -14.24 16.20 -0.65
C ALA A 120 -13.59 15.23 -1.65
N ASP A 121 -12.85 15.74 -2.63
CA ASP A 121 -12.14 14.91 -3.63
C ASP A 121 -11.02 14.05 -3.02
N HIS A 122 -10.39 14.47 -1.92
CA HIS A 122 -9.31 13.70 -1.28
C HIS A 122 -9.77 12.74 -0.19
N PHE A 123 -10.79 13.09 0.59
CA PHE A 123 -11.16 12.33 1.79
C PHE A 123 -12.48 11.57 1.67
N ASN A 124 -13.37 12.03 0.78
CA ASN A 124 -14.74 11.54 0.67
C ASN A 124 -15.11 11.18 -0.77
N THR A 125 -14.19 10.55 -1.49
CA THR A 125 -14.42 10.13 -2.88
C THR A 125 -15.17 8.79 -2.94
N LYS A 126 -15.94 8.60 -4.01
CA LYS A 126 -16.65 7.37 -4.33
C LYS A 126 -16.06 6.69 -5.55
N LEU A 127 -16.16 5.37 -5.59
CA LEU A 127 -15.84 4.59 -6.79
C LEU A 127 -16.86 4.87 -7.89
N SER A 128 -16.46 4.74 -9.15
CA SER A 128 -17.36 4.89 -10.28
C SER A 128 -18.37 3.74 -10.44
N PHE A 129 -18.08 2.59 -9.83
CA PHE A 129 -18.99 1.45 -9.73
C PHE A 129 -18.71 0.63 -8.46
N GLY A 130 -19.67 -0.21 -8.08
CA GLY A 130 -19.65 -0.95 -6.81
C GLY A 130 -20.55 -0.29 -5.76
N ASP A 131 -20.14 -0.34 -4.48
CA ASP A 131 -20.90 0.26 -3.39
C ASP A 131 -20.76 1.80 -3.38
N PRO A 132 -21.85 2.57 -3.62
CA PRO A 132 -21.81 4.03 -3.65
C PRO A 132 -21.86 4.68 -2.26
N THR A 133 -22.02 3.89 -1.19
CA THR A 133 -22.13 4.40 0.18
C THR A 133 -20.77 4.49 0.86
N THR A 134 -19.83 3.60 0.54
CA THR A 134 -18.47 3.66 1.07
C THR A 134 -17.71 4.86 0.50
N LEU A 135 -17.21 5.70 1.41
CA LEU A 135 -16.31 6.81 1.09
C LEU A 135 -14.86 6.36 1.21
N TRP A 136 -14.03 6.81 0.27
CA TRP A 136 -12.63 6.48 0.16
C TRP A 136 -11.77 7.74 0.19
N ALA A 137 -10.66 7.65 0.91
CA ALA A 137 -9.61 8.66 0.90
C ALA A 137 -8.52 8.29 -0.12
N ARG A 138 -8.14 9.27 -0.93
CA ARG A 138 -7.12 9.19 -1.97
C ARG A 138 -5.76 9.44 -1.35
N THR A 139 -4.85 8.47 -1.44
CA THR A 139 -3.51 8.63 -0.84
C THR A 139 -2.54 9.38 -1.75
N GLY A 140 -2.81 9.47 -3.05
CA GLY A 140 -1.90 10.00 -4.07
C GLY A 140 -0.72 9.08 -4.42
N TYR A 141 -0.59 7.92 -3.77
CA TYR A 141 0.49 6.97 -4.02
C TYR A 141 0.03 5.85 -4.97
N LEU A 142 0.94 5.39 -5.82
CA LEU A 142 0.69 4.25 -6.70
C LEU A 142 1.18 2.95 -6.08
N GLY A 143 0.40 1.88 -6.24
CA GLY A 143 0.78 0.57 -5.75
C GLY A 143 -0.17 -0.53 -6.19
N PHE A 144 0.05 -1.70 -5.61
CA PHE A 144 -0.75 -2.90 -5.83
C PHE A 144 -0.78 -3.77 -4.58
N VAL A 145 -1.78 -4.63 -4.49
CA VAL A 145 -1.90 -5.62 -3.41
C VAL A 145 -1.33 -6.94 -3.88
N LYS A 146 -0.41 -7.50 -3.10
CA LYS A 146 0.11 -8.86 -3.31
C LYS A 146 -0.57 -9.80 -2.32
N ARG A 147 -1.25 -10.82 -2.84
CA ARG A 147 -1.66 -11.97 -2.04
C ARG A 147 -0.44 -12.81 -1.70
N THR A 148 -0.31 -13.18 -0.44
CA THR A 148 0.63 -14.20 -0.01
C THR A 148 -0.15 -15.45 0.40
N GLU A 149 0.53 -16.59 0.29
CA GLU A 149 0.01 -17.90 0.69
C GLU A 149 -0.03 -18.06 2.21
N LEU A 150 0.61 -17.15 2.95
CA LEU A 150 0.55 -17.12 4.39
C LEU A 150 -0.86 -16.80 4.86
N LEU A 151 -1.31 -17.48 5.92
CA LEU A 151 -2.60 -17.27 6.57
C LEU A 151 -2.40 -16.49 7.87
N ASP A 152 -3.30 -15.57 8.17
CA ASP A 152 -3.29 -14.83 9.42
C ASP A 152 -3.86 -15.66 10.56
N ALA A 153 -3.81 -15.11 11.77
CA ALA A 153 -4.27 -15.81 12.97
C ALA A 153 -5.76 -16.20 12.90
N ALA A 154 -6.53 -15.59 12.00
CA ALA A 154 -7.95 -15.88 11.76
C ALA A 154 -8.18 -16.78 10.53
N GLY A 155 -7.11 -17.28 9.89
CA GLY A 155 -7.20 -18.14 8.70
C GLY A 155 -7.43 -17.40 7.39
N GLY A 156 -7.39 -16.08 7.37
CA GLY A 156 -7.48 -15.26 6.15
C GLY A 156 -6.12 -15.14 5.46
N GLN A 157 -6.08 -15.02 4.13
CA GLN A 157 -4.82 -14.77 3.41
C GLN A 157 -4.21 -13.43 3.82
N TRP A 158 -2.90 -13.41 4.06
CA TRP A 158 -2.18 -12.17 4.28
C TRP A 158 -2.18 -11.35 2.98
N LEU A 159 -2.52 -10.06 3.11
CA LEU A 159 -2.46 -9.08 2.03
C LEU A 159 -1.31 -8.11 2.31
N GLY A 160 -0.26 -8.22 1.49
CA GLY A 160 0.85 -7.29 1.50
C GLY A 160 0.57 -6.12 0.56
N LEU A 161 0.73 -4.90 1.05
CA LEU A 161 0.68 -3.71 0.18
C LEU A 161 2.08 -3.42 -0.35
N VAL A 162 2.19 -3.18 -1.65
CA VAL A 162 3.43 -2.76 -2.29
C VAL A 162 3.21 -1.37 -2.89
N ARG A 163 3.83 -0.36 -2.28
CA ARG A 163 3.95 0.96 -2.88
C ARG A 163 5.03 0.95 -3.96
N ALA A 164 4.68 1.40 -5.15
CA ALA A 164 5.62 1.51 -6.27
C ALA A 164 6.21 2.92 -6.40
N MET A 165 5.41 3.97 -6.12
CA MET A 165 5.81 5.39 -6.21
C MET A 165 5.11 6.24 -5.15
#